data_AF-A0A662T4T9-F1
#
_entry.id   AF-A0A662T4T9-F1
#
_cell.length_a   1.000
_cell.length_b   1.000
_cell.length_c   1.000
_cell.angle_alpha   90.00
_cell.angle_beta   90.00
_cell.angle_gamma   90.00
#
_symmetry.space_group_name_H-M   'P 1'
#
loop_
_entity.id
_entity.type
_entity.pdbx_description
1 polymer ?
#
loop_
_entity_poly.entity_id
_entity_poly.type
_entity_poly.pdbx_seq_one_letter_code
_entity_poly.pdbx_strand_id
1 'polypeptide(L)'
;MDSMGKAKKSREVRIWAKLPRDLVEQLEAIAKEERKSRAMIIGQALDDYVRAWKLRKTLERYRRGELTLAEAADRLGMSIYALLAMLDEEEVDLLEEVEEAQLAYA
;
A
#
# COMPACT_ATOMS: atom_id res chain seq x y z
N MET A 1 -14.99 -37.88 -24.90
CA MET A 1 -14.91 -36.43 -25.16
C MET A 1 -14.36 -35.80 -23.89
N ASP A 2 -13.04 -35.82 -23.76
CA ASP A 2 -12.32 -35.22 -22.65
C ASP A 2 -11.98 -33.77 -23.00
N SER A 3 -12.65 -32.83 -22.34
CA SER A 3 -12.18 -31.44 -22.27
C SER A 3 -12.85 -30.70 -21.11
N MET A 4 -12.69 -31.22 -19.90
CA MET A 4 -12.78 -30.35 -18.72
C MET A 4 -11.62 -29.36 -18.79
N GLY A 5 -11.97 -28.10 -19.03
CA GLY A 5 -11.05 -26.99 -19.22
C GLY A 5 -9.96 -26.96 -18.15
N LYS A 6 -8.71 -26.88 -18.60
CA LYS A 6 -7.56 -26.74 -17.71
C LYS A 6 -7.76 -25.50 -16.85
N ALA A 7 -7.98 -25.69 -15.55
CA ALA A 7 -7.93 -24.63 -14.57
C ALA A 7 -6.60 -23.87 -14.73
N LYS A 8 -6.68 -22.56 -14.98
CA LYS A 8 -5.55 -21.66 -15.11
C LYS A 8 -4.75 -21.70 -13.80
N LYS A 9 -3.62 -22.43 -13.77
CA LYS A 9 -2.71 -22.50 -12.62
C LYS A 9 -2.48 -21.09 -12.07
N SER A 10 -2.75 -20.85 -10.79
CA SER A 10 -2.35 -19.59 -10.15
C SER A 10 -0.83 -19.47 -10.25
N ARG A 11 -0.33 -18.32 -10.69
CA ARG A 11 1.11 -18.03 -10.78
C ARG A 11 1.64 -17.65 -9.40
N GLU A 12 1.46 -18.52 -8.43
CA GLU A 12 2.01 -18.34 -7.08
C GLU A 12 3.45 -18.82 -7.03
N VAL A 13 4.31 -18.08 -6.33
CA VAL A 13 5.73 -18.40 -6.13
C VAL A 13 6.00 -18.49 -4.62
N ARG A 14 6.79 -19.47 -4.20
CA ARG A 14 7.22 -19.59 -2.80
C ARG A 14 8.45 -18.72 -2.55
N ILE A 15 8.36 -17.89 -1.52
CA ILE A 15 9.46 -17.08 -1.00
C ILE A 15 9.92 -17.63 0.35
N TRP A 16 11.22 -17.54 0.63
CA TRP A 16 11.81 -17.92 1.91
C TRP A 16 12.51 -16.69 2.49
N ALA A 17 12.16 -16.30 3.72
CA ALA A 17 12.73 -15.15 4.41
C ALA A 17 12.99 -15.49 5.88
N LYS A 18 14.06 -14.93 6.45
CA LYS A 18 14.31 -14.97 7.89
C LYS A 18 13.60 -13.78 8.51
N LEU A 19 12.74 -14.03 9.49
CA LEU A 19 12.01 -13.00 10.22
C LEU A 19 12.34 -13.09 11.71
N PRO A 20 12.35 -11.95 12.44
CA PRO A 20 12.41 -11.95 13.89
C PRO A 20 11.30 -12.80 14.51
N ARG A 21 11.60 -13.52 15.60
CA ARG A 21 10.66 -14.46 16.23
C ARG A 21 9.41 -13.77 16.77
N ASP A 22 9.61 -12.62 17.40
CA ASP A 22 8.57 -11.74 17.93
C ASP A 22 7.61 -11.25 16.83
N LEU A 23 8.12 -10.93 15.64
CA LEU A 23 7.27 -10.59 14.50
C LEU A 23 6.41 -11.77 14.04
N VAL A 24 6.98 -12.98 14.00
CA VAL A 24 6.22 -14.19 13.64
C VAL A 24 5.11 -14.46 14.65
N GLU A 25 5.38 -14.30 15.94
CA GLU A 25 4.37 -14.45 17.01
C GLU A 25 3.21 -13.45 16.86
N GLN A 26 3.51 -12.19 16.52
CA GLN A 26 2.49 -11.17 16.24
C GLN A 26 1.63 -11.54 15.02
N LEU A 27 2.25 -11.99 13.92
CA LEU A 27 1.52 -12.43 12.72
C LEU A 27 0.62 -13.65 13.01
N GLU A 28 1.03 -14.55 13.90
CA GLU A 28 0.23 -15.69 14.32
C GLU A 28 -0.98 -15.28 15.18
N ALA A 29 -0.82 -14.30 16.06
CA ALA A 29 -1.92 -13.74 16.83
C ALA A 29 -2.99 -13.12 15.90
N ILE A 30 -2.56 -12.29 14.94
CA ILE A 30 -3.44 -11.68 13.94
C ILE A 30 -4.15 -12.74 13.10
N ALA A 31 -3.42 -13.75 12.61
CA ALA A 31 -4.00 -14.84 11.82
C ALA A 31 -5.09 -15.61 12.60
N LYS A 32 -4.88 -15.84 13.90
CA LYS A 32 -5.85 -16.48 14.78
C LYS A 32 -7.09 -15.62 14.99
N GLU A 33 -6.91 -14.33 15.25
CA GLU A 33 -7.99 -13.37 15.46
C GLU A 33 -8.86 -13.22 14.21
N GLU A 34 -8.23 -13.03 13.04
CA GLU A 34 -8.94 -12.86 11.77
C GLU A 34 -9.43 -14.18 11.15
N ARG A 35 -9.12 -15.33 11.77
CA ARG A 35 -9.39 -16.68 11.23
C ARG A 35 -8.86 -16.87 9.80
N LYS A 36 -7.67 -16.34 9.52
CA LYS A 36 -6.97 -16.42 8.23
C LYS A 36 -5.70 -17.26 8.35
N SER A 37 -5.18 -17.74 7.23
CA SER A 37 -3.88 -18.43 7.22
C SER A 37 -2.73 -17.43 7.35
N ARG A 38 -1.59 -17.86 7.91
CA ARG A 38 -0.37 -17.05 7.98
C ARG A 38 0.05 -16.51 6.62
N ALA A 39 -0.05 -17.34 5.57
CA ALA A 39 0.30 -16.94 4.21
C ALA A 39 -0.61 -15.83 3.68
N MET A 40 -1.90 -15.84 4.05
CA MET A 40 -2.84 -14.80 3.66
C MET A 40 -2.56 -13.47 4.38
N ILE A 41 -2.28 -13.50 5.69
CA ILE A 41 -1.88 -12.29 6.44
C ILE A 41 -0.59 -11.70 5.89
N ILE A 42 0.43 -12.55 5.68
CA ILE A 42 1.72 -12.11 5.10
C ILE A 42 1.51 -11.56 3.68
N GLY A 43 0.73 -12.25 2.85
CA GLY A 43 0.42 -11.82 1.49
C GLY A 43 -0.29 -10.46 1.47
N GLN A 44 -1.26 -10.26 2.35
CA GLN A 44 -1.98 -8.99 2.49
C GLN A 44 -1.04 -7.87 2.94
N ALA A 45 -0.26 -8.09 4.00
CA ALA A 45 0.68 -7.09 4.50
C ALA A 45 1.73 -6.68 3.45
N LEU A 46 2.20 -7.64 2.64
CA LEU A 46 3.13 -7.36 1.54
C LEU A 46 2.44 -6.59 0.39
N ASP A 47 1.20 -6.93 0.03
CA ASP A 47 0.44 -6.19 -1.00
C ASP A 47 0.22 -4.74 -0.57
N ASP A 48 -0.22 -4.53 0.68
CA ASP A 48 -0.44 -3.21 1.25
C ASP A 48 0.85 -2.39 1.29
N TYR A 49 1.96 -3.01 1.73
CA TYR A 49 3.28 -2.36 1.70
C TYR A 49 3.69 -1.95 0.28
N VAL A 50 3.51 -2.82 -0.71
CA VAL A 50 3.87 -2.52 -2.11
C VAL A 50 3.02 -1.40 -2.67
N ARG A 51 1.71 -1.37 -2.37
CA ARG A 51 0.81 -0.27 -2.77
C ARG A 51 1.25 1.05 -2.15
N ALA A 52 1.45 1.07 -0.84
CA ALA A 52 1.91 2.27 -0.13
C ALA A 52 3.27 2.76 -0.66
N TRP A 53 4.20 1.84 -0.92
CA TRP A 53 5.51 2.18 -1.50
C TRP A 53 5.39 2.80 -2.90
N LYS A 54 4.55 2.23 -3.77
CA LYS A 54 4.29 2.76 -5.12
C LYS A 54 3.67 4.14 -5.06
N LEU A 55 2.72 4.36 -4.15
CA LEU A 55 2.11 5.65 -3.90
C LEU A 55 3.17 6.69 -3.53
N ARG A 56 3.90 6.47 -2.43
CA ARG A 56 4.96 7.38 -1.96
C ARG A 56 5.96 7.71 -3.06
N LYS A 57 6.45 6.69 -3.78
CA LYS A 57 7.45 6.91 -4.84
C LYS A 57 6.90 7.65 -6.06
N THR A 58 5.62 7.47 -6.38
CA THR A 58 5.00 8.22 -7.46
C THR A 58 4.80 9.68 -7.07
N LEU A 59 4.33 9.94 -5.85
CA LEU A 59 4.17 11.29 -5.32
C LEU A 59 5.49 12.05 -5.18
N GLU A 60 6.55 11.40 -4.66
CA GLU A 60 7.90 11.98 -4.61
C GLU A 60 8.36 12.48 -5.99
N ARG A 61 8.13 11.67 -7.03
CA ARG A 61 8.53 12.02 -8.41
C ARG A 61 7.65 13.13 -9.00
N TYR A 62 6.35 13.10 -8.73
CA TYR A 62 5.43 14.17 -9.09
C TYR A 62 5.85 15.51 -8.46
N ARG A 63 6.14 15.54 -7.15
CA ARG A 63 6.59 16.73 -6.42
C ARG A 63 7.92 17.29 -6.94
N ARG A 64 8.81 16.44 -7.47
CA ARG A 64 10.05 16.86 -8.13
C ARG A 64 9.86 17.34 -9.58
N GLY A 65 8.63 17.33 -10.09
CA GLY A 65 8.32 17.69 -11.48
C GLY A 65 8.76 16.65 -12.51
N GLU A 66 9.13 15.44 -12.08
CA GLU A 66 9.54 14.36 -12.99
C GLU A 66 8.35 13.64 -13.63
N LEU A 67 7.15 13.84 -13.08
CA LEU A 67 5.89 13.31 -13.59
C LEU A 67 4.85 14.41 -13.59
N THR A 68 3.98 14.38 -14.60
CA THR A 68 2.72 15.11 -14.58
C THR A 68 1.70 14.40 -13.68
N LEU A 69 0.65 15.12 -13.29
CA LEU A 69 -0.45 14.56 -12.49
C LEU A 69 -1.13 13.40 -13.22
N ALA A 70 -1.26 13.49 -14.55
CA ALA A 70 -1.83 12.42 -15.38
C ALA A 70 -0.96 11.15 -15.39
N GLU A 71 0.36 11.30 -15.54
CA GLU A 71 1.30 10.17 -15.50
C GLU A 71 1.37 9.53 -14.10
N ALA A 72 1.23 10.32 -13.05
CA ALA A 72 1.15 9.82 -11.68
C ALA A 72 -0.16 9.03 -11.46
N ALA A 73 -1.29 9.54 -11.92
CA ALA A 73 -2.59 8.88 -11.81
C ALA A 73 -2.62 7.54 -12.56
N ASP A 74 -2.11 7.50 -13.79
CA ASP A 74 -2.01 6.28 -14.59
C ASP A 74 -1.17 5.20 -13.90
N ARG A 75 0.00 5.57 -13.34
CA ARG A 75 0.86 4.63 -12.61
C ARG A 75 0.24 4.06 -11.35
N LEU A 76 -0.63 4.81 -10.70
CA LEU A 76 -1.36 4.39 -9.50
C LEU A 76 -2.67 3.68 -9.83
N GLY A 77 -3.08 3.65 -11.11
CA GLY A 77 -4.38 3.12 -11.52
C GLY A 77 -5.55 3.93 -10.97
N MET A 78 -5.34 5.24 -10.76
CA MET A 78 -6.32 6.16 -10.21
C MET A 78 -6.78 7.14 -11.29
N SER A 79 -7.95 7.75 -11.10
CA SER A 79 -8.32 8.91 -11.92
C SER A 79 -7.52 10.15 -11.49
N ILE A 80 -7.34 11.09 -12.40
CA ILE A 80 -6.69 12.37 -12.10
C ILE A 80 -7.39 13.09 -10.93
N TYR A 81 -8.72 13.10 -10.92
CA TYR A 81 -9.52 13.71 -9.85
C TYR A 81 -9.33 13.01 -8.49
N ALA A 82 -9.24 11.68 -8.47
CA ALA A 82 -9.00 10.95 -7.23
C ALA A 82 -7.59 11.22 -6.68
N LEU A 83 -6.58 11.34 -7.57
CA LEU A 83 -5.24 11.73 -7.16
C LEU A 83 -5.20 13.18 -6.66
N LEU A 84 -5.93 14.10 -7.31
CA LEU A 84 -6.02 15.50 -6.88
C LEU A 84 -6.67 15.63 -5.50
N ALA A 85 -7.81 14.99 -5.27
CA ALA A 85 -8.49 15.03 -3.97
C ALA A 85 -7.61 14.49 -2.83
N MET A 86 -6.86 13.43 -3.09
CA MET A 86 -5.93 12.86 -2.12
C MET A 86 -4.70 13.75 -1.87
N LEU A 87 -4.27 14.54 -2.86
CA LEU A 87 -3.23 15.55 -2.68
C LEU A 87 -3.74 16.75 -1.86
N ASP A 88 -4.98 17.18 -2.10
CA ASP A 88 -5.62 18.26 -1.34
C ASP A 88 -5.81 17.84 0.14
N GLU A 89 -6.17 16.59 0.42
CA GLU A 89 -6.25 16.06 1.80
C GLU A 89 -4.87 16.02 2.50
N GLU A 90 -3.80 15.58 1.84
CA GLU A 90 -2.44 15.61 2.41
C GLU A 90 -1.93 17.05 2.63
N GLU A 91 -2.34 18.02 1.81
CA GLU A 91 -1.96 19.44 1.98
C GLU A 91 -2.70 20.08 3.16
N VAL A 92 -3.93 19.64 3.45
CA VAL A 92 -4.70 20.03 4.64
C VAL A 92 -4.11 19.43 5.91
N ASP A 93 -3.74 18.14 5.93
CA ASP A 93 -3.10 17.50 7.09
C ASP A 93 -1.79 18.22 7.48
N LEU A 94 -0.99 18.66 6.50
CA LEU A 94 0.26 19.39 6.76
C LEU A 94 0.02 20.83 7.25
N LEU A 95 -1.08 21.48 6.86
CA LEU A 95 -1.43 22.82 7.33
C LEU A 95 -1.97 22.78 8.77
N GLU A 96 -2.79 21.77 9.10
CA GLU A 96 -3.30 21.58 10.47
C GLU A 96 -2.18 21.25 11.46
N GLU A 97 -1.21 20.39 11.10
CA GLU A 97 -0.04 20.12 11.93
C GLU A 97 0.82 21.38 12.19
N VAL A 98 0.93 22.27 11.20
CA VAL A 98 1.69 23.54 11.34
C VAL A 98 0.93 24.56 12.19
N GLU A 99 -0.39 24.66 12.06
CA GLU A 99 -1.21 25.54 12.91
C GLU A 99 -1.22 25.08 14.37
N GLU A 100 -1.36 23.77 14.64
CA GLU A 100 -1.25 23.22 15.99
C GLU A 100 0.13 23.48 16.60
N ALA A 101 1.20 23.30 15.81
CA ALA A 101 2.55 23.61 16.26
C ALA A 101 2.71 25.11 16.57
N GLN A 102 2.10 26.01 15.80
CA GLN A 102 2.17 27.46 16.05
C GLN A 102 1.35 27.89 17.28
N LEU A 103 0.20 27.27 17.54
CA LEU A 103 -0.62 27.49 18.73
C LEU A 103 0.03 26.95 20.00
N ALA A 104 0.81 25.88 19.92
CA ALA A 104 1.55 25.32 21.06
C ALA A 104 2.72 26.21 21.53
N TYR A 105 3.14 27.19 20.73
CA TYR A 105 4.18 28.16 21.06
C TYR A 105 3.67 29.60 21.25
N ALA A 106 2.35 29.82 21.25
CA ALA A 106 1.69 31.11 21.52
C ALA A 106 1.11 31.18 22.94
#